data_AF-J5WLE4-F1
#
_entry.id   AF-J5WLE4-F1
#
_cell.length_a   1.000
_cell.length_b   1.000
_cell.length_c   1.000
_cell.angle_alpha   90.00
_cell.angle_beta   90.00
_cell.angle_gamma   90.00
#
_symmetry.space_group_name_H-M   'P 1'
#
loop_
_entity.id
_entity.type
_entity.pdbx_description
1 polymer ?
#
loop_
_entity_poly.entity_id
_entity_poly.type
_entity_poly.pdbx_seq_one_letter_code
_entity_poly.pdbx_strand_id
1 'polypeptide(L)'
;MGQDMKKTIVMVGLVILASSCTPFHPSDCHKTSALGSCSSGRFSDDDKYGKQARAIKESIDSRLSNRYGWTGKKCIIHLRFSDEGKLNSVTTSEGHKAYCAALVDAAKRATFPPFTDKQVYDAFAQSRFSMQGE
;
A
#
# COMPACT_ATOMS: atom_id res chain seq x y z
N MET A 1 -35.68 -17.71 65.93
CA MET A 1 -35.48 -16.27 65.73
C MET A 1 -34.80 -16.05 64.40
N GLY A 2 -35.50 -15.46 63.42
CA GLY A 2 -34.90 -14.88 62.22
C GLY A 2 -34.60 -13.40 62.45
N GLN A 3 -33.63 -12.90 61.68
CA GLN A 3 -33.25 -11.51 61.35
C GLN A 3 -31.71 -11.47 61.25
N ASP A 4 -31.17 -11.51 60.03
CA ASP A 4 -30.87 -10.35 59.18
C ASP A 4 -29.60 -9.62 59.61
N MET A 5 -28.51 -9.88 58.87
CA MET A 5 -27.57 -8.81 58.47
C MET A 5 -26.72 -9.25 57.28
N LYS A 6 -27.29 -8.93 56.12
CA LYS A 6 -26.66 -8.54 54.84
C LYS A 6 -25.12 -8.47 54.83
N LYS A 7 -24.50 -9.48 54.21
CA LYS A 7 -23.08 -9.48 53.87
C LYS A 7 -22.89 -8.68 52.57
N THR A 8 -22.69 -7.37 52.70
CA THR A 8 -22.46 -6.48 51.55
C THR A 8 -21.09 -6.79 50.95
N ILE A 9 -21.09 -7.56 49.86
CA ILE A 9 -19.93 -7.78 49.00
C ILE A 9 -19.70 -6.47 48.24
N VAL A 10 -18.74 -5.67 48.68
CA VAL A 10 -18.26 -4.49 47.93
C VAL A 10 -17.40 -5.02 46.78
N MET A 11 -18.02 -5.20 45.61
CA MET A 11 -17.28 -5.31 44.36
C MET A 11 -16.65 -3.95 44.05
N VAL A 12 -15.36 -3.82 44.32
CA VAL A 12 -14.53 -2.73 43.79
C VAL A 12 -14.40 -2.95 42.29
N GLY A 13 -15.29 -2.31 41.53
CA GLY A 13 -15.23 -2.27 40.08
C GLY A 13 -14.00 -1.50 39.63
N LEU A 14 -13.01 -2.23 39.09
CA LEU A 14 -11.88 -1.66 38.38
C LEU A 14 -12.42 -0.95 37.13
N VAL A 15 -12.53 0.37 37.17
CA VAL A 15 -12.85 1.19 36.00
C VAL A 15 -11.63 1.15 35.08
N ILE A 16 -11.61 0.19 34.16
CA ILE A 16 -10.64 0.15 33.08
C ILE A 16 -11.03 1.29 32.15
N LEU A 17 -10.26 2.38 32.19
CA LEU A 17 -10.28 3.40 31.15
C LEU A 17 -9.83 2.69 29.87
N ALA A 18 -10.77 2.15 29.11
CA ALA A 18 -10.53 1.81 27.73
C ALA A 18 -10.24 3.13 27.03
N SER A 19 -8.95 3.47 26.92
CA SER A 19 -8.48 4.39 25.90
C SER A 19 -8.93 3.77 24.60
N SER A 20 -10.10 4.17 24.12
CA SER A 20 -10.57 3.83 22.79
C SER A 20 -9.54 4.45 21.86
N CYS A 21 -8.58 3.63 21.45
CA CYS A 21 -7.78 3.91 20.27
C CYS A 21 -8.78 3.98 19.13
N THR A 22 -9.35 5.16 18.88
CA THR A 22 -10.07 5.42 17.65
C THR A 22 -9.06 5.11 16.56
N PRO A 23 -9.27 4.06 15.75
CA PRO A 23 -8.40 3.82 14.62
C PRO A 23 -8.51 5.09 13.79
N PHE A 24 -7.41 5.83 13.68
CA PHE A 24 -7.33 6.95 12.76
C PHE A 24 -7.40 6.34 11.36
N HIS A 25 -8.62 6.06 10.90
CA HIS A 25 -8.91 5.71 9.52
C HIS A 25 -8.92 7.04 8.78
N PRO A 26 -7.84 7.43 8.07
CA PRO A 26 -8.00 8.42 7.02
C PRO A 26 -9.08 7.86 6.09
N SER A 27 -10.14 8.64 5.85
CA SER A 27 -11.36 8.26 5.14
C SER A 27 -11.14 7.82 3.68
N ASP A 28 -9.89 7.65 3.26
CA ASP A 28 -9.48 7.33 1.90
C ASP A 28 -8.42 6.21 1.82
N CYS A 29 -8.08 5.54 2.94
CA CYS A 29 -7.24 4.34 2.89
C CYS A 29 -8.10 3.11 2.59
N HIS A 30 -8.13 2.67 1.33
CA HIS A 30 -8.71 1.39 0.94
C HIS A 30 -7.86 0.23 1.50
N LYS A 31 -8.11 -0.10 2.78
CA LYS A 31 -7.39 -1.13 3.52
C LYS A 31 -8.21 -2.42 3.48
N THR A 32 -7.83 -3.36 2.62
CA THR A 32 -8.49 -4.68 2.50
C THR A 32 -8.16 -5.63 3.67
N SER A 33 -7.27 -5.26 4.60
CA SER A 33 -6.95 -6.05 5.80
C SER A 33 -6.35 -5.19 6.92
N ALA A 34 -6.64 -5.51 8.19
CA ALA A 34 -6.20 -4.75 9.38
C ALA A 34 -4.67 -4.54 9.50
N LEU A 35 -3.85 -5.41 8.90
CA LEU A 35 -2.38 -5.31 8.84
C LEU A 35 -1.83 -4.65 7.56
N GLY A 36 -2.70 -4.28 6.61
CA GLY A 36 -2.29 -3.68 5.34
C GLY A 36 -1.66 -2.29 5.51
N SER A 37 -0.52 -2.02 4.87
CA SER A 37 -0.09 -0.66 4.58
C SER A 37 -1.13 0.01 3.67
N CYS A 38 -1.31 1.33 3.80
CA CYS A 38 -2.15 2.13 2.89
C CYS A 38 -1.50 2.28 1.49
N SER A 39 -1.03 1.16 0.94
CA SER A 39 -0.37 1.10 -0.36
C SER A 39 -1.44 0.77 -1.39
N SER A 40 -1.91 1.79 -2.09
CA SER A 40 -2.39 1.61 -3.45
C SER A 40 -1.29 0.87 -4.24
N GLY A 41 -1.61 -0.25 -4.88
CA GLY A 41 -0.60 -0.95 -5.69
C GLY A 41 -0.39 -2.43 -5.46
N ARG A 42 -1.29 -3.17 -4.78
CA ARG A 42 -1.18 -4.63 -4.81
C ARG A 42 -1.62 -5.13 -6.19
N PHE A 43 -0.80 -5.97 -6.79
CA PHE A 43 -1.07 -6.51 -8.12
C PHE A 43 -2.16 -7.58 -8.13
N SER A 44 -2.44 -8.18 -6.97
CA SER A 44 -3.42 -9.26 -6.81
C SER A 44 -4.86 -8.78 -6.60
N ASP A 45 -5.07 -7.48 -6.43
CA ASP A 45 -6.40 -6.91 -6.25
C ASP A 45 -7.15 -6.87 -7.61
N ASP A 46 -8.42 -7.28 -7.63
CA ASP A 46 -9.25 -7.30 -8.85
C ASP A 46 -10.10 -6.04 -9.08
N ASP A 47 -10.09 -5.13 -8.10
CA ASP A 47 -10.74 -3.84 -8.19
C ASP A 47 -9.98 -2.82 -9.07
N LYS A 48 -10.53 -1.61 -9.17
CA LYS A 48 -9.96 -0.53 -9.99
C LYS A 48 -8.54 -0.13 -9.58
N TYR A 49 -8.17 -0.27 -8.31
CA TYR A 49 -6.82 0.04 -7.84
C TYR A 49 -5.84 -1.05 -8.27
N GLY A 50 -6.21 -2.31 -8.11
CA GLY A 50 -5.38 -3.44 -8.56
C GLY A 50 -5.21 -3.48 -10.08
N LYS A 51 -6.22 -3.09 -10.86
CA LYS A 51 -6.10 -2.89 -12.31
C LYS A 51 -5.09 -1.80 -12.67
N GLN A 52 -5.18 -0.63 -12.01
CA GLN A 52 -4.21 0.45 -12.22
C GLN A 52 -2.79 0.04 -11.81
N ALA A 53 -2.65 -0.67 -10.69
CA ALA A 53 -1.38 -1.19 -10.20
C ALA A 53 -0.69 -2.10 -11.22
N ARG A 54 -1.45 -3.06 -11.77
CA ARG A 54 -0.98 -3.98 -12.80
C ARG A 54 -0.57 -3.23 -14.07
N ALA A 55 -1.39 -2.30 -14.54
CA ALA A 55 -1.07 -1.53 -15.74
C ALA A 55 0.21 -0.69 -15.55
N ILE A 56 0.42 -0.08 -14.38
CA ILE A 56 1.68 0.60 -14.04
C ILE A 56 2.87 -0.37 -14.05
N LYS A 57 2.72 -1.54 -13.43
CA LYS A 57 3.76 -2.59 -13.43
C LYS A 57 4.10 -3.03 -14.86
N GLU A 58 3.09 -3.32 -15.68
CA GLU A 58 3.28 -3.72 -17.08
C GLU A 58 3.97 -2.64 -17.92
N SER A 59 3.61 -1.36 -17.72
CA SER A 59 4.30 -0.24 -18.35
C SER A 59 5.79 -0.19 -18.02
N ILE A 60 6.18 -0.53 -16.79
CA ILE A 60 7.60 -0.60 -16.38
C ILE A 60 8.26 -1.87 -16.93
N ASP A 61 7.65 -3.04 -16.72
CA ASP A 61 8.21 -4.32 -17.13
C ASP A 61 8.37 -4.45 -18.65
N SER A 62 7.54 -3.77 -19.44
CA SER A 62 7.69 -3.71 -20.91
C SER A 62 8.95 -2.95 -21.36
N ARG A 63 9.55 -2.15 -20.46
CA ARG A 63 10.77 -1.37 -20.70
C ARG A 63 12.03 -1.99 -20.08
N LEU A 64 11.89 -3.11 -19.37
CA LEU A 64 13.03 -3.86 -18.85
C LEU A 64 13.69 -4.70 -19.95
N SER A 65 14.98 -4.45 -20.18
CA SER A 65 15.81 -5.39 -20.93
C SER A 65 16.07 -6.65 -20.09
N ASN A 66 16.14 -7.79 -20.77
CA ASN A 66 16.47 -9.09 -20.15
C ASN A 66 15.53 -9.50 -18.99
N ARG A 67 14.21 -9.56 -19.26
CA ARG A 67 13.17 -9.93 -18.27
C ARG A 67 13.54 -11.15 -17.41
N TYR A 68 13.95 -12.24 -18.03
CA TYR A 68 14.34 -13.49 -17.36
C TYR A 68 15.59 -13.38 -16.49
N GLY A 69 16.46 -12.38 -16.75
CA GLY A 69 17.64 -12.14 -15.91
C GLY A 69 17.31 -11.61 -14.51
N TRP A 70 16.05 -11.21 -14.29
CA TRP A 70 15.59 -10.64 -13.04
C TRP A 70 14.77 -11.60 -12.18
N THR A 71 14.54 -12.84 -12.63
CA THR A 71 13.74 -13.85 -11.91
C THR A 71 14.18 -13.97 -10.44
N GLY A 72 13.22 -13.81 -9.54
CA GLY A 72 13.44 -13.88 -8.09
C GLY A 72 14.12 -12.66 -7.46
N LYS A 73 14.58 -11.68 -8.25
CA LYS A 73 15.07 -10.40 -7.72
C LYS A 73 13.89 -9.54 -7.30
N LYS A 74 14.06 -8.81 -6.19
CA LYS A 74 13.04 -7.92 -5.62
C LYS A 74 13.57 -6.51 -5.51
N CYS A 75 12.67 -5.54 -5.67
CA CYS A 75 12.94 -4.13 -5.41
C CYS A 75 11.69 -3.40 -4.94
N ILE A 76 11.84 -2.52 -3.96
CA ILE A 76 10.81 -1.56 -3.56
C ILE A 76 11.07 -0.25 -4.31
N ILE A 77 10.11 0.16 -5.13
CA ILE A 77 10.13 1.44 -5.83
C ILE A 77 9.02 2.35 -5.32
N HIS A 78 9.29 3.66 -5.33
CA HIS A 78 8.33 4.70 -5.02
C HIS A 78 8.15 5.57 -6.26
N LEU A 79 6.90 5.76 -6.67
CA LEU A 79 6.53 6.55 -7.82
C LEU A 79 5.71 7.76 -7.36
N ARG A 80 6.01 8.92 -7.94
CA ARG A 80 5.20 10.12 -7.80
C ARG A 80 4.69 10.55 -9.16
N PHE A 81 3.40 10.74 -9.28
CA PHE A 81 2.77 11.25 -10.50
C PHE A 81 2.41 12.73 -10.36
N SER A 82 2.40 13.45 -11.48
CA SER A 82 1.76 14.76 -11.58
C SER A 82 0.24 14.62 -11.69
N ASP A 83 -0.50 15.72 -11.54
CA ASP A 83 -1.96 15.78 -11.71
C ASP A 83 -2.42 15.34 -13.11
N GLU A 84 -1.57 15.49 -14.12
CA GLU A 84 -1.78 14.97 -15.48
C GLU A 84 -1.54 13.45 -15.61
N GLY A 85 -1.12 12.77 -14.54
CA GLY A 85 -0.80 11.34 -14.54
C GLY A 85 0.58 10.98 -15.12
N LYS A 86 1.48 11.96 -15.29
CA LYS A 86 2.85 11.72 -15.77
C LYS A 86 3.77 11.41 -14.60
N LEU A 87 4.76 10.54 -14.80
CA LEU A 87 5.75 10.25 -13.75
C LEU A 87 6.63 11.47 -13.49
N ASN A 88 6.54 12.02 -12.29
CA ASN A 88 7.36 13.14 -11.83
C ASN A 88 8.68 12.65 -11.22
N SER A 89 8.63 11.63 -10.36
CA SER A 89 9.84 11.07 -9.75
C SER A 89 9.72 9.58 -9.45
N VAL A 90 10.85 8.89 -9.53
CA VAL A 90 11.00 7.50 -9.10
C VAL A 90 12.20 7.35 -8.17
N THR A 91 12.02 6.69 -7.04
CA THR A 91 13.08 6.35 -6.09
C THR A 91 12.97 4.91 -5.64
N THR A 92 14.03 4.39 -5.00
CA THR A 92 14.08 3.01 -4.51
C THR A 92 14.52 3.02 -3.05
N SER A 93 13.99 2.12 -2.24
CA SER A 93 14.33 2.05 -0.82
C SER A 93 15.08 0.78 -0.44
N GLU A 94 14.71 -0.37 -1.03
CA GLU A 94 15.27 -1.66 -0.65
C GLU A 94 15.24 -2.63 -1.84
N GLY A 95 16.21 -3.54 -1.92
CA GLY A 95 16.21 -4.64 -2.88
C GLY A 95 17.53 -4.86 -3.60
N HIS A 96 17.49 -5.66 -4.65
CA HIS A 96 18.65 -5.98 -5.47
C HIS A 96 19.09 -4.76 -6.29
N LYS A 97 20.28 -4.21 -5.99
CA LYS A 97 20.77 -2.93 -6.53
C LYS A 97 20.64 -2.81 -8.05
N ALA A 98 21.11 -3.80 -8.81
CA ALA A 98 21.07 -3.75 -10.28
C ALA A 98 19.63 -3.84 -10.83
N TYR A 99 18.76 -4.59 -10.15
CA TYR A 99 17.35 -4.70 -10.56
C TYR A 99 16.59 -3.41 -10.25
N CYS A 100 16.84 -2.83 -9.07
CA CYS A 100 16.32 -1.52 -8.71
C CYS A 100 16.73 -0.43 -9.69
N ALA A 101 18.01 -0.40 -10.10
CA ALA A 101 18.50 0.54 -11.10
C ALA A 101 17.80 0.33 -12.46
N ALA A 102 17.65 -0.92 -12.90
CA ALA A 102 16.94 -1.27 -14.13
C ALA A 102 15.47 -0.84 -14.09
N LEU A 103 14.79 -1.01 -12.95
CA LEU A 103 13.41 -0.57 -12.75
C LEU A 103 13.26 0.95 -12.78
N VAL A 104 14.17 1.68 -12.16
CA VAL A 104 14.19 3.16 -12.20
C VAL A 104 14.33 3.65 -13.64
N ASP A 105 15.28 3.05 -14.36
CA ASP A 105 15.59 3.36 -15.75
C ASP A 105 14.41 3.00 -16.69
N ALA A 106 13.80 1.83 -16.50
CA ALA A 106 12.60 1.41 -17.21
C ALA A 106 11.39 2.33 -16.92
N ALA A 107 11.16 2.69 -15.65
CA ALA A 107 10.06 3.57 -15.26
C ALA A 107 10.17 4.97 -15.87
N LYS A 108 11.39 5.51 -15.98
CA LYS A 108 11.63 6.81 -16.66
C LYS A 108 11.30 6.79 -18.16
N ARG A 109 11.40 5.63 -18.82
CA ARG A 109 11.03 5.42 -20.23
C ARG A 109 9.61 4.90 -20.44
N ALA A 110 8.93 4.53 -19.37
CA ALA A 110 7.59 3.97 -19.43
C ALA A 110 6.59 5.07 -19.80
N THR A 111 5.57 4.68 -20.55
CA THR A 111 4.36 5.49 -20.73
C THR A 111 3.30 4.88 -19.85
N PHE A 112 2.82 5.64 -18.87
CA PHE A 112 1.82 5.18 -17.91
C PHE A 112 0.42 5.42 -18.47
N PRO A 113 -0.54 4.51 -18.21
CA PRO A 113 -1.93 4.74 -18.58
C PRO A 113 -2.49 5.94 -17.83
N PRO A 114 -3.42 6.71 -18.44
CA PRO A 114 -4.04 7.85 -17.78
C PRO A 114 -4.86 7.39 -16.58
N PHE A 115 -4.93 8.24 -15.55
CA PHE A 115 -5.84 8.05 -14.42
C PHE A 115 -7.21 8.63 -14.79
N THR A 116 -8.21 7.77 -14.99
CA THR A 116 -9.57 8.21 -15.37
C THR A 116 -10.49 8.45 -14.17
N ASP A 117 -10.07 8.08 -12.97
CA ASP A 117 -10.82 8.18 -11.72
C ASP A 117 -9.98 8.93 -10.70
N LYS A 118 -10.53 10.03 -10.15
CA LYS A 118 -9.80 10.90 -9.22
C LYS A 118 -9.36 10.16 -7.96
N GLN A 119 -10.20 9.27 -7.43
CA GLN A 119 -9.89 8.50 -6.23
C GLN A 119 -8.74 7.51 -6.48
N VAL A 120 -8.71 6.88 -7.66
CA VAL A 120 -7.56 6.07 -8.09
C VAL A 120 -6.32 6.96 -8.22
N TYR A 121 -6.42 8.14 -8.86
CA TYR A 121 -5.28 9.06 -8.91
C TYR A 121 -4.76 9.43 -7.52
N ASP A 122 -5.63 9.90 -6.61
CA ASP A 122 -5.24 10.33 -5.27
C ASP A 122 -4.54 9.20 -4.51
N ALA A 123 -5.03 7.97 -4.68
CA ALA A 123 -4.40 6.79 -4.11
C ALA A 123 -3.00 6.55 -4.68
N PHE A 124 -2.77 6.73 -5.98
CA PHE A 124 -1.49 6.43 -6.66
C PHE A 124 -0.52 7.61 -6.79
N ALA A 125 -0.95 8.84 -6.53
CA ALA A 125 -0.17 10.07 -6.69
C ALA A 125 1.19 9.98 -6.01
N GLN A 126 1.25 9.29 -4.87
CA GLN A 126 2.48 8.83 -4.22
C GLN A 126 2.35 7.35 -3.86
N SER A 127 2.83 6.47 -4.72
CA SER A 127 2.63 5.02 -4.60
C SER A 127 3.93 4.28 -4.34
N ARG A 128 3.82 3.17 -3.60
CA ARG A 128 4.91 2.23 -3.31
C ARG A 128 4.59 0.90 -3.97
N PHE A 129 5.53 0.36 -4.74
CA PHE A 129 5.40 -0.95 -5.38
C PHE A 129 6.50 -1.89 -4.92
N SER A 130 6.11 -3.13 -4.60
CA SER A 130 7.04 -4.24 -4.39
C SER A 130 7.19 -5.01 -5.68
N MET A 131 8.22 -4.70 -6.45
CA MET A 131 8.51 -5.32 -7.73
C MET A 131 9.27 -6.62 -7.50
N GLN A 132 8.87 -7.67 -8.22
CA GLN A 132 9.58 -8.94 -8.29
C GLN A 132 9.74 -9.31 -9.76
N GLY A 133 10.96 -9.70 -10.15
CA GLY A 133 11.22 -10.23 -11.48
C GLY A 133 10.67 -11.64 -11.60
N GLU A 134 10.00 -11.89 -12.71
CA GLU A 134 9.33 -13.14 -13.09
C GLU A 134 10.18 -13.89 -14.12
#